data_AF-A0A8J5SQX8-F1
#
_entry.id   AF-A0A8J5SQX8-F1
#
_cell.length_a   1.000
_cell.length_b   1.000
_cell.length_c   1.000
_cell.angle_alpha   90.00
_cell.angle_beta   90.00
_cell.angle_gamma   90.00
#
_symmetry.space_group_name_H-M   'P 1'
#
loop_
_entity.id
_entity.type
_entity.pdbx_description
1 polymer ?
#
loop_
_entity_poly.entity_id
_entity_poly.type
_entity_poly.pdbx_seq_one_letter_code
_entity_poly.pdbx_strand_id
1 'polypeptide(L)'
;MLRERGGHSRAWWPWRPCASTPPELAQKVLESIKQTEETCAGDPVGGECATSWDKVEELIVAASHVRGRKKDSDPLEEYCKDNPETNECRTYED
;
A
#
# COMPACT_ATOMS: atom_id res chain seq x y z
N MET A 1 -2.89 25.08 -25.90
CA MET A 1 -1.98 26.22 -25.62
C MET A 1 -1.98 26.46 -24.12
N LEU A 2 -0.77 26.47 -23.55
CA LEU A 2 -0.35 27.02 -22.25
C LEU A 2 -1.26 26.78 -21.03
N ARG A 3 -0.89 25.77 -20.23
CA ARG A 3 -0.96 25.94 -18.77
C ARG A 3 0.44 26.30 -18.28
N GLU A 4 0.55 27.56 -17.89
CA GLU A 4 1.71 28.28 -17.39
C GLU A 4 2.44 27.54 -16.27
N ARG A 5 3.77 27.74 -16.24
CA ARG A 5 4.68 27.34 -15.16
C ARG A 5 4.36 28.15 -13.89
N GLY A 6 3.45 27.64 -13.06
CA GLY A 6 3.25 28.07 -11.67
C GLY A 6 3.77 27.00 -10.72
N GLY A 7 4.60 27.40 -9.75
CA GLY A 7 5.35 26.52 -8.86
C GLY A 7 4.49 25.45 -8.18
N HIS A 8 4.70 24.21 -8.60
CA HIS A 8 4.28 23.07 -7.83
C HIS A 8 5.50 22.66 -7.01
N SER A 9 5.53 23.05 -5.74
CA SER A 9 6.02 22.11 -4.73
C SER A 9 5.13 20.88 -4.87
N ARG A 10 5.48 19.98 -5.79
CA ARG A 10 5.07 18.58 -5.69
C ARG A 10 5.58 18.21 -4.31
N ALA A 11 4.69 18.06 -3.34
CA ALA A 11 5.01 17.27 -2.18
C ALA A 11 5.27 15.87 -2.76
N TRP A 12 6.53 15.64 -3.14
CA TRP A 12 7.07 14.33 -3.44
C TRP A 12 6.93 13.61 -2.12
N TRP A 13 5.82 12.91 -1.90
CA TRP A 13 5.83 11.87 -0.91
C TRP A 13 6.67 10.76 -1.52
N PRO A 14 7.93 10.57 -1.07
CA PRO A 14 8.66 9.39 -1.49
C PRO A 14 7.80 8.21 -1.06
N TRP A 15 7.64 7.22 -1.95
CA TRP A 15 7.00 5.97 -1.59
C TRP A 15 7.74 5.44 -0.35
N ARG A 16 7.04 5.43 0.79
CA ARG A 16 7.56 4.91 2.06
C ARG A 16 6.86 3.57 2.29
N PRO A 17 7.59 2.45 2.26
CA PRO A 17 6.99 1.18 2.63
C PRO A 17 6.46 1.27 4.06
N CYS A 18 5.24 0.77 4.28
CA CYS A 18 4.67 0.66 5.62
C CYS A 18 5.54 -0.27 6.49
N ALA A 19 5.68 0.04 7.78
CA ALA A 19 6.50 -0.73 8.72
C ALA A 19 6.07 -2.22 8.86
N SER A 20 4.83 -2.55 8.50
CA SER A 20 4.28 -3.92 8.54
C SER A 20 4.61 -4.77 7.30
N THR A 21 5.11 -4.17 6.22
CA THR A 21 5.56 -4.92 5.04
C THR A 21 6.90 -5.61 5.34
N PRO A 22 7.08 -6.90 5.01
CA PRO A 22 8.40 -7.53 5.10
C PRO A 22 9.46 -6.76 4.30
N PRO A 23 10.69 -6.60 4.83
CA PRO A 23 11.71 -5.77 4.21
C PRO A 23 12.08 -6.23 2.80
N GLU A 24 12.11 -7.54 2.55
CA GLU A 24 12.39 -8.11 1.24
C GLU A 24 11.32 -7.73 0.20
N LEU A 25 10.04 -7.77 0.57
CA LEU A 25 8.94 -7.37 -0.32
C LEU A 25 8.95 -5.85 -0.55
N ALA A 26 9.26 -5.07 0.48
CA ALA A 26 9.40 -3.63 0.35
C ALA A 26 10.52 -3.23 -0.61
N GLN A 27 11.66 -3.94 -0.56
CA GLN A 27 12.78 -3.74 -1.48
C GLN A 27 12.39 -4.08 -2.93
N LYS A 28 11.72 -5.21 -3.16
CA LYS A 28 11.25 -5.61 -4.50
C LYS A 28 10.29 -4.58 -5.11
N VAL A 29 9.39 -4.01 -4.31
CA VAL A 29 8.50 -2.95 -4.80
C VAL A 29 9.29 -1.68 -5.16
N LEU A 30 10.27 -1.28 -4.34
CA LEU A 30 11.13 -0.11 -4.65
C LEU A 30 11.93 -0.28 -5.94
N GLU A 31 12.51 -1.47 -6.12
CA GLU A 31 13.27 -1.80 -7.34
C GLU A 31 12.34 -1.79 -8.56
N SER A 32 11.15 -2.36 -8.44
CA SER A 32 10.16 -2.39 -9.53
C SER A 32 9.62 -1.00 -9.88
N ILE A 33 9.46 -0.10 -8.91
CA ILE A 33 9.11 1.30 -9.16
C ILE A 33 10.21 1.99 -9.96
N LYS A 34 11.48 1.86 -9.55
CA LYS A 34 12.61 2.46 -10.28
C LYS A 34 12.71 1.95 -11.72
N GLN A 35 12.58 0.63 -11.90
CA GLN A 35 12.60 0.03 -13.23
C GLN A 35 11.43 0.54 -14.08
N THR A 36 10.24 0.68 -13.49
CA THR A 36 9.07 1.23 -14.17
C THR A 36 9.26 2.70 -14.55
N GLU A 37 9.86 3.52 -13.68
CA GLU A 37 10.21 4.90 -13.99
C GLU A 37 11.17 4.98 -15.19
N GLU A 38 12.15 4.08 -15.29
CA GLU A 38 13.06 3.97 -16.43
C GLU A 38 12.32 3.54 -17.71
N THR A 39 11.45 2.52 -17.63
CA THR A 39 10.63 2.05 -18.76
C THR A 39 9.68 3.14 -19.26
N CYS A 40 9.12 3.94 -18.36
CA CYS A 40 8.16 5.01 -18.67
C CYS A 40 8.83 6.33 -19.10
N ALA A 41 10.15 6.46 -19.04
CA ALA A 41 10.84 7.75 -19.23
C ALA A 41 10.63 8.35 -20.63
N GLY A 42 10.53 7.49 -21.67
CA GLY A 42 10.35 7.90 -23.06
C GLY A 42 8.89 7.98 -23.51
N ASP A 43 8.03 7.11 -22.97
CA ASP A 43 6.60 7.06 -23.30
C ASP A 43 5.77 6.78 -22.02
N PRO A 44 5.37 7.84 -21.29
CA PRO A 44 4.70 7.70 -20.00
C PRO A 44 3.24 7.21 -20.12
N VAL A 45 2.68 7.13 -21.32
CA VAL A 45 1.31 6.62 -21.57
C VAL A 45 1.31 5.37 -22.45
N GLY A 46 2.50 4.90 -22.84
CA GLY A 46 2.67 3.72 -23.67
C GLY A 46 2.21 2.45 -22.99
N GLY A 47 1.81 1.45 -23.78
CA GLY A 47 1.36 0.17 -23.27
C GLY A 47 2.40 -0.56 -22.43
N GLU A 48 3.68 -0.40 -22.73
CA GLU A 48 4.79 -0.97 -21.95
C GLU A 48 4.94 -0.29 -20.58
N CYS A 49 4.76 1.03 -20.52
CA CYS A 49 4.73 1.78 -19.26
C CYS A 49 3.54 1.35 -18.39
N ALA A 50 2.34 1.24 -18.97
CA ALA A 50 1.15 0.77 -18.27
C ALA A 50 1.34 -0.66 -17.72
N THR A 51 1.83 -1.58 -18.57
CA THR A 51 2.11 -2.97 -18.18
C THR A 51 3.14 -3.05 -17.05
N SER A 52 4.13 -2.14 -17.03
CA SER A 52 5.13 -2.11 -15.96
C SER A 52 4.52 -1.62 -14.64
N TRP A 53 3.64 -0.62 -14.69
CA TRP A 53 2.88 -0.19 -13.51
C TRP A 53 1.92 -1.25 -13.00
N ASP A 54 1.28 -2.04 -13.87
CA ASP A 54 0.42 -3.17 -13.47
C ASP A 54 1.21 -4.20 -12.65
N LYS A 55 2.46 -4.49 -13.03
CA LYS A 55 3.35 -5.38 -12.24
C LYS A 55 3.70 -4.80 -10.87
N VAL A 56 3.93 -3.49 -10.79
CA VAL A 56 4.15 -2.80 -9.51
C VAL A 56 2.91 -2.91 -8.62
N GLU A 57 1.72 -2.75 -9.20
CA GLU A 57 0.45 -2.91 -8.50
C GLU A 57 0.31 -4.33 -7.92
N GLU A 58 0.58 -5.36 -8.71
CA GLU A 58 0.54 -6.76 -8.24
C GLU A 58 1.48 -7.00 -7.04
N LEU A 59 2.70 -6.46 -7.08
CA LEU A 59 3.64 -6.56 -5.96
C LEU A 59 3.14 -5.83 -4.71
N ILE A 60 2.49 -4.68 -4.87
CA ILE A 60 1.89 -3.93 -3.77
C ILE A 60 0.68 -4.67 -3.19
N VAL A 61 -0.13 -5.32 -4.03
CA VAL A 61 -1.24 -6.19 -3.60
C VAL A 61 -0.70 -7.36 -2.78
N ALA A 62 0.34 -8.03 -3.25
CA ALA A 62 0.99 -9.12 -2.52
C ALA A 62 1.53 -8.63 -1.15
N ALA A 63 2.19 -7.47 -1.13
CA ALA A 63 2.65 -6.85 0.12
C ALA A 63 1.49 -6.54 1.08
N SER A 64 0.38 -6.01 0.57
CA SER A 64 -0.84 -5.76 1.34
C SER A 64 -1.45 -7.04 1.89
N HIS A 65 -1.53 -8.10 1.08
CA HIS A 65 -2.06 -9.40 1.50
C HIS A 65 -1.21 -10.03 2.61
N VAL A 66 0.12 -9.92 2.52
CA VAL A 66 1.02 -10.35 3.60
C VAL A 66 0.78 -9.55 4.89
N ARG A 67 0.55 -8.24 4.79
CA ARG A 67 0.21 -7.41 5.96
C ARG A 67 -1.15 -7.76 6.55
N GLY A 68 -2.15 -7.99 5.71
CA GLY A 68 -3.50 -8.35 6.13
C GLY A 68 -3.52 -9.63 6.95
N ARG A 69 -2.70 -10.63 6.54
CA ARG A 69 -2.54 -11.88 7.28
C ARG A 69 -1.77 -11.75 8.61
N LYS A 70 -1.04 -10.65 8.83
CA LYS A 70 -0.27 -10.38 10.07
C LYS A 70 -1.02 -9.52 11.08
N LYS A 71 -2.23 -9.06 10.77
CA LYS A 71 -3.12 -8.46 11.76
C LYS A 71 -3.72 -9.60 12.57
N ASP A 72 -2.91 -10.15 13.47
CA ASP A 72 -3.36 -11.09 14.47
C ASP A 72 -4.30 -10.32 15.40
N SER A 73 -5.59 -10.65 15.28
CA SER A 73 -6.73 -10.16 16.06
C SER A 73 -6.95 -8.64 16.09
N ASP A 74 -8.21 -8.21 16.04
CA ASP A 74 -8.52 -6.88 16.57
C ASP A 74 -8.20 -6.88 18.08
N PRO A 75 -7.39 -5.94 18.61
CA PRO A 75 -7.16 -5.85 20.05
C PRO A 75 -8.47 -5.83 20.87
N LEU A 76 -9.55 -5.28 20.30
CA LEU A 76 -10.87 -5.33 20.92
C LEU A 76 -11.44 -6.75 20.93
N GLU A 77 -11.28 -7.51 19.85
CA GLU A 77 -11.74 -8.91 19.77
C GLU A 77 -11.00 -9.78 20.80
N GLU A 78 -9.70 -9.60 21.00
CA GLU A 78 -8.97 -10.28 22.08
C GLU A 78 -9.47 -9.88 23.46
N TYR A 79 -9.68 -8.59 23.69
CA TYR A 79 -10.21 -8.10 24.96
C TYR A 79 -11.60 -8.68 25.27
N CYS A 80 -12.47 -8.78 24.26
CA CYS A 80 -13.83 -9.31 24.41
C CYS A 80 -13.89 -10.82 24.65
N LYS A 81 -12.85 -11.58 24.30
CA LYS A 81 -12.77 -13.03 24.62
C LYS A 81 -12.70 -13.25 26.14
N ASP A 82 -11.97 -12.39 26.84
CA ASP A 82 -11.74 -12.52 28.28
C ASP A 82 -12.71 -11.66 29.12
N ASN A 83 -13.38 -10.67 28.50
CA ASN A 83 -14.26 -9.71 29.18
C ASN A 83 -15.62 -9.52 28.44
N PRO A 84 -16.40 -10.59 28.19
CA PRO A 84 -17.63 -10.52 27.39
C PRO A 84 -18.72 -9.64 28.00
N GLU A 85 -18.66 -9.37 29.30
CA GLU A 85 -19.62 -8.56 30.04
C GLU A 85 -19.35 -7.04 29.96
N THR A 86 -18.19 -6.64 29.45
CA THR A 86 -17.83 -5.22 29.35
C THR A 86 -18.70 -4.49 28.34
N ASN A 87 -18.81 -3.18 28.51
CA ASN A 87 -19.70 -2.37 27.67
C ASN A 87 -19.26 -2.41 26.20
N GLU A 88 -17.96 -2.56 25.98
CA GLU A 88 -17.31 -2.62 24.68
C GLU A 88 -17.54 -3.95 23.96
N CYS A 89 -17.96 -4.99 24.69
CA CYS A 89 -18.04 -6.37 24.22
C CYS A 89 -19.44 -7.00 24.29
N ARG A 90 -20.39 -6.29 24.89
CA ARG A 90 -21.75 -6.75 25.08
C ARG A 90 -22.49 -6.83 23.74
N THR A 91 -22.65 -8.04 23.23
CA THR A 91 -23.51 -8.34 22.08
C THR A 91 -24.90 -8.79 22.55
N TYR A 92 -25.96 -8.35 21.87
CA TYR A 92 -27.32 -8.82 22.10
C TYR A 92 -27.74 -9.63 20.87
N GLU A 93 -28.18 -10.86 21.07
CA GLU A 93 -28.86 -11.64 20.04
C GLU A 93 -30.33 -11.18 20.01
N ASP A 94 -30.84 -10.79 18.84
CA ASP A 94 -32.23 -10.33 18.64
C ASP A 94 -33.28 -11.43 18.85
#